data_AF-A0A2E3FIT9-F1
#
_entry.id   AF-A0A2E3FIT9-F1
#
_cell.length_a   1.000
_cell.length_b   1.000
_cell.length_c   1.000
_cell.angle_alpha   90.00
_cell.angle_beta   90.00
_cell.angle_gamma   90.00
#
_symmetry.space_group_name_H-M   'P 1'
#
loop_
_entity.id
_entity.type
_entity.pdbx_description
1 polymer ?
#
loop_
_entity_poly.entity_id
_entity_poly.type
_entity_poly.pdbx_seq_one_letter_code
_entity_poly.pdbx_strand_id
1 'polypeptide(L)'
;MQHPYIILTMRRTGGTSLMSFMSAISSFPTRQHEPLNVDRVWGQITRDFTATQDQAAARAALAEQLADRPNIKHCFEIIPAHLNRILIEECAARGYRFFVLTRRNEASRLRSLFLALATQAWGPEQAARIYPEIRAGRQKAQAVSVEQGRKAVHQAAISLGQVLTVLRNRRIDHDWLVFEEIYKGETSIQDHAIRIAAQLGVQVGPDDGRLQAFASGEGQNSGAIEGFVPGMPDLMNMLEDLVLA
;
A
#
# COMPACT_ATOMS: atom_id res chain seq x y z
N MET A 1 19.04 -12.39 13.50
CA MET A 1 19.48 -11.00 13.23
C MET A 1 18.32 -10.27 12.57
N GLN A 2 18.09 -8.99 12.91
CA GLN A 2 16.99 -8.24 12.29
C GLN A 2 17.32 -7.86 10.84
N HIS A 3 16.29 -7.68 10.01
CA HIS A 3 16.42 -7.24 8.62
C HIS A 3 15.60 -5.97 8.34
N PRO A 4 16.09 -5.04 7.49
CA PRO A 4 15.22 -4.02 6.93
C PRO A 4 14.21 -4.71 6.01
N TYR A 5 13.07 -4.07 5.76
CA TYR A 5 12.04 -4.66 4.92
C TYR A 5 11.43 -3.68 3.93
N ILE A 6 10.86 -4.24 2.87
CA ILE A 6 10.01 -3.54 1.93
C ILE A 6 8.68 -4.27 1.78
N ILE A 7 7.59 -3.53 1.96
CA ILE A 7 6.23 -3.97 1.63
C ILE A 7 5.90 -3.43 0.24
N LEU A 8 5.86 -4.31 -0.75
CA LEU A 8 5.37 -4.03 -2.10
C LEU A 8 3.86 -4.21 -2.11
N THR A 9 3.11 -3.15 -2.38
CA THR A 9 1.65 -3.19 -2.27
C THR A 9 0.94 -2.28 -3.27
N MET A 10 -0.38 -2.34 -3.24
CA MET A 10 -1.29 -1.43 -3.96
C MET A 10 -1.98 -0.52 -2.94
N ARG A 11 -2.61 0.58 -3.38
CA ARG A 11 -3.40 1.41 -2.47
C ARG A 11 -4.61 0.61 -1.97
N ARG A 12 -5.02 0.90 -0.73
CA ARG A 12 -6.21 0.35 -0.04
C ARG A 12 -6.19 -1.16 0.24
N THR A 13 -5.00 -1.71 0.44
CA THR A 13 -4.72 -3.10 0.88
C THR A 13 -4.52 -3.24 2.40
N GLY A 14 -4.78 -2.19 3.18
CA GLY A 14 -4.49 -2.19 4.63
C GLY A 14 -3.00 -2.03 4.98
N GLY A 15 -2.13 -1.70 4.02
CA GLY A 15 -0.69 -1.62 4.25
C GLY A 15 -0.23 -0.54 5.23
N THR A 16 -1.05 0.47 5.53
CA THR A 16 -0.65 1.54 6.47
C THR A 16 -0.59 1.01 7.92
N SER A 17 -1.65 0.35 8.41
CA SER A 17 -1.67 -0.17 9.78
C SER A 17 -0.59 -1.22 10.00
N LEU A 18 -0.40 -2.12 9.02
CA LEU A 18 0.67 -3.12 9.06
C LEU A 18 2.06 -2.46 9.06
N MET A 19 2.27 -1.46 8.21
CA MET A 19 3.55 -0.72 8.19
C MET A 19 3.81 -0.03 9.53
N SER A 20 2.80 0.60 10.14
CA SER A 20 2.95 1.24 11.45
C SER A 20 3.37 0.25 12.53
N PHE A 21 2.78 -0.94 12.57
CA PHE A 21 3.20 -2.02 13.46
C PHE A 21 4.65 -2.46 13.19
N MET A 22 4.96 -2.81 11.94
CA MET A 22 6.29 -3.31 11.56
C MET A 22 7.39 -2.27 11.81
N SER A 23 7.08 -0.98 11.66
CA SER A 23 7.99 0.13 11.94
C SER A 23 8.25 0.27 13.45
N ALA A 24 7.24 0.04 14.28
CA ALA A 24 7.35 0.13 15.74
C ALA A 24 8.16 -1.01 16.36
N ILE A 25 8.29 -2.15 15.65
CA ILE A 25 9.04 -3.32 16.14
C ILE A 25 10.44 -3.45 15.53
N SER A 26 10.70 -2.80 14.39
CA SER A 26 11.97 -2.87 13.68
C SER A 26 13.00 -1.90 14.29
N SER A 27 14.27 -2.33 14.36
CA SER A 27 15.39 -1.46 14.72
C SER A 27 15.84 -0.53 13.57
N PHE A 28 15.33 -0.75 12.35
CA PHE A 28 15.67 0.05 11.18
C PHE A 28 14.79 1.30 11.09
N PRO A 29 15.34 2.44 10.61
CA PRO A 29 14.58 3.68 10.55
C PRO A 29 13.43 3.57 9.55
N THR A 30 12.33 4.30 9.79
CA THR A 30 11.29 4.50 8.79
C THR A 30 11.21 6.00 8.51
N ARG A 31 11.60 6.42 7.30
CA ARG A 31 11.63 7.85 6.95
C ARG A 31 10.23 8.40 6.72
N GLN A 32 9.47 7.73 5.87
CA GLN A 32 8.09 8.06 5.53
C GLN A 32 7.42 6.86 4.84
N HIS A 33 6.10 6.72 4.96
CA HIS A 33 5.36 5.77 4.12
C HIS A 33 5.39 6.23 2.65
N GLU A 34 5.59 5.29 1.73
CA GLU A 34 5.58 5.53 0.27
C GLU A 34 6.52 6.66 -0.15
N PRO A 35 7.82 6.57 0.19
CA PRO A 35 8.75 7.70 0.07
C PRO A 35 8.98 8.16 -1.38
N LEU A 36 8.74 7.30 -2.37
CA LEU A 36 8.85 7.62 -3.80
C LEU A 36 7.62 8.31 -4.39
N ASN A 37 6.51 8.46 -3.67
CA ASN A 37 5.41 9.25 -4.21
C ASN A 37 5.91 10.68 -4.44
N VAL A 38 5.42 11.33 -5.51
CA VAL A 38 5.95 12.63 -5.96
C VAL A 38 5.90 13.70 -4.87
N ASP A 39 4.94 13.65 -3.95
CA ASP A 39 4.76 14.56 -2.83
C ASP A 39 5.59 14.21 -1.57
N ARG A 40 6.47 13.19 -1.65
CA ARG A 40 7.16 12.58 -0.51
C ARG A 40 8.67 12.79 -0.55
N VAL A 41 9.34 12.31 0.51
CA VAL A 41 10.76 12.58 0.79
C VAL A 41 11.71 12.17 -0.35
N TRP A 42 11.38 11.15 -1.14
CA TRP A 42 12.14 10.72 -2.32
C TRP A 42 11.41 10.99 -3.64
N GLY A 43 10.35 11.80 -3.61
CA GLY A 43 9.53 12.13 -4.78
C GLY A 43 10.31 12.83 -5.90
N GLN A 44 11.46 13.45 -5.57
CA GLN A 44 12.36 14.01 -6.58
C GLN A 44 12.95 12.92 -7.48
N ILE A 45 13.30 11.76 -6.95
CA ILE A 45 13.81 10.62 -7.75
C ILE A 45 12.77 10.22 -8.79
N THR A 46 11.50 10.17 -8.39
CA THR A 46 10.40 9.85 -9.31
C THR A 46 10.20 10.95 -10.36
N ARG A 47 10.23 12.23 -9.98
CA ARG A 47 10.15 13.34 -10.95
C ARG A 47 11.28 13.29 -11.97
N ASP A 48 12.52 13.14 -11.50
CA ASP A 48 13.71 13.13 -12.35
C ASP A 48 13.66 11.92 -13.29
N PHE A 49 13.33 10.74 -12.77
CA PHE A 49 13.21 9.54 -13.59
C PHE A 49 12.09 9.67 -14.63
N THR A 50 10.93 10.22 -14.26
CA THR A 50 9.84 10.46 -15.23
C THR A 50 10.29 11.39 -16.36
N ALA A 51 11.05 12.45 -16.04
CA ALA A 51 11.51 13.43 -17.01
C ALA A 51 12.63 12.90 -17.94
N THR A 52 13.59 12.14 -17.40
CA THR A 52 14.81 11.76 -18.13
C THR A 52 14.86 10.31 -18.55
N GLN A 53 14.12 9.44 -17.87
CA GLN A 53 14.23 7.97 -17.95
C GLN A 53 15.65 7.43 -17.66
N ASP A 54 16.49 8.22 -16.98
CA ASP A 54 17.87 7.84 -16.66
C ASP A 54 17.90 6.82 -15.51
N GLN A 55 18.11 5.56 -15.88
CA GLN A 55 18.17 4.46 -14.93
C GLN A 55 19.42 4.49 -14.06
N ALA A 56 20.55 5.01 -14.56
CA ALA A 56 21.80 5.07 -13.81
C ALA A 56 21.70 6.13 -12.71
N ALA A 57 21.17 7.31 -13.05
CA ALA A 57 20.91 8.38 -12.09
C ALA A 57 19.89 7.93 -11.03
N ALA A 58 18.77 7.31 -11.42
CA ALA A 58 17.79 6.81 -10.47
C ALA A 58 18.36 5.73 -9.53
N ARG A 59 19.23 4.84 -10.05
CA ARG A 59 19.91 3.83 -9.24
C ARG A 59 20.87 4.47 -8.24
N ALA A 60 21.68 5.44 -8.67
CA ALA A 60 22.60 6.15 -7.78
C ALA A 60 21.85 6.90 -6.66
N ALA A 61 20.77 7.59 -7.00
CA ALA A 61 19.95 8.31 -6.03
C ALA A 61 19.28 7.36 -5.03
N LEU A 62 18.70 6.24 -5.49
CA LEU A 62 18.14 5.22 -4.58
C LEU A 62 19.23 4.59 -3.71
N ALA A 63 20.41 4.34 -4.26
CA ALA A 63 21.50 3.75 -3.52
C ALA A 63 21.93 4.60 -2.32
N GLU A 64 21.96 5.92 -2.50
CA GLU A 64 22.21 6.91 -1.44
C GLU A 64 21.10 6.88 -0.37
N GLN A 65 19.84 6.95 -0.80
CA GLN A 65 18.69 6.95 0.13
C GLN A 65 18.52 5.66 0.92
N LEU A 66 19.06 4.54 0.41
CA LEU A 66 19.01 3.23 1.05
C LEU A 66 20.24 2.92 1.91
N ALA A 67 21.18 3.86 2.08
CA ALA A 67 22.43 3.66 2.81
C ALA A 67 22.21 3.29 4.29
N ASP A 68 21.21 3.91 4.95
CA ASP A 68 20.82 3.61 6.34
C ASP A 68 19.78 2.49 6.44
N ARG A 69 19.49 1.80 5.31
CA ARG A 69 18.60 0.65 5.21
C ARG A 69 17.21 0.89 5.82
N PRO A 70 16.47 1.93 5.40
CA PRO A 70 15.19 2.25 6.00
C PRO A 70 14.13 1.21 5.66
N ASN A 71 13.14 1.01 6.53
CA ASN A 71 11.96 0.24 6.19
C ASN A 71 11.08 1.00 5.20
N ILE A 72 10.50 0.29 4.23
CA ILE A 72 9.77 0.90 3.13
C ILE A 72 8.39 0.26 2.98
N LYS A 73 7.35 1.09 2.88
CA LYS A 73 6.08 0.73 2.26
C LYS A 73 6.07 1.34 0.87
N HIS A 74 5.87 0.55 -0.17
CA HIS A 74 5.92 1.00 -1.56
C HIS A 74 4.64 0.62 -2.33
N CYS A 75 3.88 1.63 -2.75
CA CYS A 75 2.70 1.44 -3.60
C CYS A 75 3.12 1.43 -5.08
N PHE A 76 3.26 0.25 -5.68
CA PHE A 76 3.86 0.12 -7.01
C PHE A 76 2.94 0.61 -8.16
N GLU A 77 1.63 0.77 -7.92
CA GLU A 77 0.66 1.14 -8.97
C GLU A 77 0.70 2.63 -9.39
N ILE A 78 1.38 3.48 -8.62
CA ILE A 78 1.48 4.93 -8.88
C ILE A 78 2.90 5.38 -9.23
N ILE A 79 3.83 4.43 -9.40
CA ILE A 79 5.24 4.68 -9.68
C ILE A 79 5.62 3.97 -10.99
N PRO A 80 6.44 4.57 -11.88
CA PRO A 80 6.86 3.94 -13.13
C PRO A 80 7.45 2.54 -12.92
N ALA A 81 7.06 1.57 -13.77
CA ALA A 81 7.45 0.16 -13.64
C ALA A 81 8.97 -0.06 -13.60
N HIS A 82 9.73 0.71 -14.40
CA HIS A 82 11.19 0.65 -14.38
C HIS A 82 11.78 1.12 -13.05
N LEU A 83 11.20 2.15 -12.43
CA LEU A 83 11.62 2.63 -11.12
C LEU A 83 11.25 1.62 -10.02
N ASN A 84 10.09 0.96 -10.11
CA ASN A 84 9.73 -0.17 -9.24
C ASN A 84 10.79 -1.27 -9.30
N ARG A 85 11.24 -1.64 -10.52
CA ARG A 85 12.29 -2.64 -10.70
C ARG A 85 13.61 -2.20 -10.05
N ILE A 86 14.05 -0.97 -10.27
CA ILE A 86 15.30 -0.45 -9.68
C ILE A 86 15.22 -0.51 -8.15
N LEU A 87 14.12 -0.05 -7.55
CA LEU A 87 13.92 -0.12 -6.10
C LEU A 87 14.02 -1.56 -5.57
N ILE A 88 13.35 -2.51 -6.23
CA ILE A 88 13.38 -3.93 -5.83
C ILE A 88 14.81 -4.47 -5.89
N GLU A 89 15.54 -4.20 -6.97
CA GLU A 89 16.93 -4.67 -7.12
C GLU A 89 17.86 -4.03 -6.08
N GLU A 90 17.72 -2.72 -5.80
CA GLU A 90 18.53 -2.02 -4.80
C GLU A 90 18.24 -2.49 -3.36
N CYS A 91 16.97 -2.80 -3.04
CA CYS A 91 16.60 -3.37 -1.75
C CYS A 91 17.14 -4.80 -1.60
N ALA A 92 17.06 -5.62 -2.65
CA ALA A 92 17.58 -6.98 -2.65
C ALA A 92 19.11 -7.00 -2.43
N ALA A 93 19.85 -6.12 -3.11
CA ALA A 93 21.29 -5.97 -2.92
C ALA A 93 21.71 -5.59 -1.48
N ARG A 94 20.79 -5.05 -0.68
CA ARG A 94 21.00 -4.62 0.72
C ARG A 94 20.39 -5.58 1.75
N GLY A 95 19.97 -6.76 1.32
CA GLY A 95 19.47 -7.82 2.19
C GLY A 95 18.13 -7.48 2.86
N TYR A 96 17.25 -6.78 2.14
CA TYR A 96 15.89 -6.52 2.60
C TYR A 96 15.05 -7.79 2.61
N ARG A 97 14.12 -7.89 3.57
CA ARG A 97 12.99 -8.82 3.51
C ARG A 97 11.88 -8.22 2.66
N PHE A 98 11.31 -9.04 1.79
CA PHE A 98 10.26 -8.61 0.88
C PHE A 98 8.92 -9.17 1.32
N PHE A 99 7.93 -8.29 1.40
CA PHE A 99 6.53 -8.66 1.58
C PHE A 99 5.74 -8.15 0.39
N VAL A 100 4.93 -9.01 -0.23
CA VAL A 100 3.95 -8.62 -1.24
C VAL A 100 2.59 -8.60 -0.56
N LEU A 101 2.03 -7.42 -0.36
CA LEU A 101 0.72 -7.26 0.28
C LEU A 101 -0.36 -6.98 -0.77
N THR A 102 -1.29 -7.92 -0.92
CA THR A 102 -2.44 -7.80 -1.83
C THR A 102 -3.77 -7.83 -1.07
N ARG A 103 -4.86 -7.59 -1.80
CA ARG A 103 -6.23 -7.74 -1.31
C ARG A 103 -7.01 -8.56 -2.33
N ARG A 104 -7.59 -9.67 -1.91
CA ARG A 104 -8.25 -10.65 -2.80
C ARG A 104 -9.52 -10.06 -3.40
N ASN A 105 -10.31 -9.35 -2.58
CA ASN A 105 -11.51 -8.69 -3.08
C ASN A 105 -11.18 -7.35 -3.74
N GLU A 106 -10.87 -7.42 -5.04
CA GLU A 106 -10.46 -6.28 -5.86
C GLU A 106 -11.57 -5.23 -6.01
N ALA A 107 -12.83 -5.65 -6.20
CA ALA A 107 -13.96 -4.73 -6.25
C ALA A 107 -14.07 -3.89 -4.96
N SER A 108 -13.95 -4.53 -3.79
CA SER A 108 -13.97 -3.84 -2.50
C SER A 108 -12.73 -2.96 -2.28
N ARG A 109 -11.56 -3.35 -2.80
CA ARG A 109 -10.34 -2.51 -2.80
C ARG A 109 -10.55 -1.24 -3.62
N LEU A 110 -11.02 -1.40 -4.86
CA LEU A 110 -11.24 -0.29 -5.80
C LEU A 110 -12.38 0.61 -5.34
N ARG A 111 -13.48 0.06 -4.82
CA ARG A 111 -14.51 0.81 -4.09
C ARG A 111 -13.88 1.75 -3.06
N SER A 112 -13.01 1.22 -2.21
CA SER A 112 -12.33 2.00 -1.19
C SER A 112 -11.38 3.05 -1.77
N LEU A 113 -10.72 2.75 -2.90
CA LEU A 113 -9.82 3.68 -3.58
C LEU A 113 -10.59 4.85 -4.19
N PHE A 114 -11.66 4.57 -4.92
CA PHE A 114 -12.47 5.60 -5.57
C PHE A 114 -13.19 6.49 -4.56
N LEU A 115 -13.66 5.94 -3.43
CA LEU A 115 -14.16 6.77 -2.33
C LEU A 115 -13.07 7.69 -1.75
N ALA A 116 -11.85 7.18 -1.56
CA ALA A 116 -10.74 8.00 -1.07
C ALA A 116 -10.34 9.10 -2.06
N LEU A 117 -10.31 8.79 -3.36
CA LEU A 117 -10.04 9.78 -4.41
C LEU A 117 -11.14 10.84 -4.51
N ALA A 118 -12.41 10.42 -4.52
CA ALA A 118 -13.55 11.31 -4.64
C ALA A 118 -13.67 12.27 -3.45
N THR A 119 -13.39 11.78 -2.25
CA THR A 119 -13.56 12.55 -1.00
C THR A 119 -12.27 13.20 -0.51
N GLN A 120 -11.11 12.78 -1.00
CA GLN A 120 -9.78 13.12 -0.45
C GLN A 120 -9.57 12.66 1.01
N ALA A 121 -10.40 11.73 1.51
CA ALA A 121 -10.23 11.10 2.80
C ALA A 121 -9.49 9.77 2.66
N TRP A 122 -8.22 9.73 3.06
CA TRP A 122 -7.34 8.57 2.95
C TRP A 122 -7.23 7.76 4.26
N GLY A 123 -7.64 8.33 5.39
CA GLY A 123 -7.59 7.70 6.71
C GLY A 123 -8.73 8.14 7.65
N PRO A 124 -8.83 7.55 8.85
CA PRO A 124 -9.95 7.78 9.78
C PRO A 124 -10.05 9.25 10.22
N GLU A 125 -8.95 9.90 10.56
CA GLU A 125 -8.91 11.33 10.95
C GLU A 125 -9.50 12.24 9.86
N GLN A 126 -9.07 12.02 8.60
CA GLN A 126 -9.57 12.80 7.47
C GLN A 126 -11.04 12.52 7.20
N ALA A 127 -11.48 11.26 7.33
CA ALA A 127 -12.88 10.87 7.15
C ALA A 127 -13.78 11.53 8.21
N ALA A 128 -13.36 11.52 9.48
CA ALA A 128 -14.08 12.16 10.58
C ALA A 128 -14.29 13.66 10.34
N ARG A 129 -13.34 14.33 9.68
CA ARG A 129 -13.44 15.74 9.29
C ARG A 129 -14.25 15.98 8.02
N ILE A 130 -14.01 15.20 6.96
CA ILE A 130 -14.51 15.49 5.60
C ILE A 130 -15.93 14.94 5.40
N TYR A 131 -16.24 13.75 5.91
CA TYR A 131 -17.54 13.12 5.64
C TYR A 131 -18.73 13.94 6.16
N PRO A 132 -18.69 14.56 7.36
CA PRO A 132 -19.76 15.44 7.81
C PRO A 132 -20.01 16.62 6.87
N GLU A 133 -18.95 17.23 6.32
CA GLU A 133 -19.05 18.36 5.40
C GLU A 133 -19.70 17.96 4.06
N ILE A 134 -19.39 16.77 3.57
CA ILE A 134 -20.02 16.21 2.36
C ILE A 134 -21.50 15.92 2.62
N ARG A 135 -21.83 15.27 3.74
CA ARG A 135 -23.22 14.97 4.10
C ARG A 135 -24.07 16.21 4.28
N ALA A 136 -23.49 17.27 4.84
CA ALA A 136 -24.14 18.55 4.99
C ALA A 136 -24.22 19.38 3.70
N GLY A 137 -23.65 18.90 2.59
CA GLY A 137 -23.63 19.60 1.30
C GLY A 137 -22.68 20.80 1.24
N ARG A 138 -21.84 21.01 2.27
CA ARG A 138 -20.86 22.11 2.33
C ARG A 138 -19.61 21.81 1.49
N GLN A 139 -19.29 20.53 1.32
CA GLN A 139 -18.25 20.05 0.39
C GLN A 139 -18.87 19.09 -0.62
N LYS A 140 -18.44 19.14 -1.88
CA LYS A 140 -18.86 18.16 -2.89
C LYS A 140 -17.76 17.13 -3.12
N ALA A 141 -18.12 15.85 -3.12
CA ALA A 141 -17.23 14.80 -3.60
C ALA A 141 -17.02 14.93 -5.11
N GLN A 142 -15.83 14.56 -5.59
CA GLN A 142 -15.57 14.48 -7.02
C GLN A 142 -16.33 13.28 -7.62
N ALA A 143 -16.82 13.44 -8.84
CA ALA A 143 -17.45 12.35 -9.57
C ALA A 143 -16.41 11.28 -9.95
N VAL A 144 -16.85 10.02 -9.99
CA VAL A 144 -16.07 8.90 -10.48
C VAL A 144 -16.68 8.37 -11.77
N SER A 145 -15.86 7.82 -12.67
CA SER A 145 -16.35 7.23 -13.91
C SER A 145 -16.04 5.73 -14.03
N VAL A 146 -16.92 5.02 -14.71
CA VAL A 146 -16.73 3.59 -15.06
C VAL A 146 -15.43 3.39 -15.84
N GLU A 147 -15.08 4.32 -16.73
CA GLU A 147 -13.85 4.25 -17.53
C GLU A 147 -12.60 4.30 -16.64
N GLN A 148 -12.58 5.20 -15.64
CA GLN A 148 -11.50 5.24 -14.64
C GLN A 148 -11.42 3.92 -13.87
N GLY A 149 -12.57 3.34 -13.51
CA GLY A 149 -12.66 2.03 -12.88
C GLY A 149 -12.00 0.91 -13.69
N ARG A 150 -12.37 0.77 -14.97
CA ARG A 150 -11.78 -0.23 -15.88
C ARG A 150 -10.27 -0.07 -16.03
N LYS A 151 -9.82 1.18 -16.20
CA LYS A 151 -8.38 1.50 -16.26
C LYS A 151 -7.66 1.08 -14.98
N ALA A 152 -8.25 1.32 -13.81
CA ALA A 152 -7.66 0.96 -12.52
C ALA A 152 -7.54 -0.56 -12.34
N VAL A 153 -8.54 -1.35 -12.75
CA VAL A 153 -8.49 -2.83 -12.72
C VAL A 153 -7.31 -3.34 -13.54
N HIS A 154 -7.22 -2.92 -14.81
CA HIS A 154 -6.14 -3.35 -15.70
C HIS A 154 -4.77 -2.90 -15.19
N GLN A 155 -4.65 -1.65 -14.75
CA GLN A 155 -3.39 -1.12 -14.23
C GLN A 155 -2.91 -1.90 -13.00
N ALA A 156 -3.83 -2.26 -12.10
CA ALA A 156 -3.50 -3.04 -10.91
C ALA A 156 -2.96 -4.44 -11.26
N ALA A 157 -3.66 -5.14 -12.16
CA ALA A 157 -3.26 -6.47 -12.62
C ALA A 157 -1.89 -6.44 -13.33
N ILE A 158 -1.69 -5.48 -14.25
CA ILE A 158 -0.42 -5.30 -14.96
C ILE A 158 0.71 -4.99 -13.98
N SER A 159 0.49 -4.05 -13.05
CA SER A 159 1.53 -3.62 -12.11
C SER A 159 1.92 -4.73 -11.15
N LEU A 160 0.95 -5.50 -10.64
CA LEU A 160 1.22 -6.68 -9.81
C LEU A 160 2.01 -7.74 -10.61
N GLY A 161 1.58 -8.04 -11.84
CA GLY A 161 2.26 -8.98 -12.72
C GLY A 161 3.72 -8.59 -13.00
N GLN A 162 3.99 -7.30 -13.22
CA GLN A 162 5.33 -6.76 -13.39
C GLN A 162 6.20 -6.95 -12.14
N VAL A 163 5.67 -6.62 -10.96
CA VAL A 163 6.39 -6.80 -9.68
C VAL A 163 6.71 -8.28 -9.44
N LEU A 164 5.73 -9.17 -9.58
CA LEU A 164 5.93 -10.61 -9.41
C LEU A 164 6.93 -11.17 -10.43
N THR A 165 6.91 -10.67 -11.66
CA THR A 165 7.89 -11.05 -12.69
C THR A 165 9.30 -10.66 -12.30
N VAL A 166 9.51 -9.45 -11.76
CA VAL A 166 10.83 -9.02 -11.28
C VAL A 166 11.30 -9.92 -10.13
N LEU A 167 10.46 -10.13 -9.11
CA LEU A 167 10.80 -10.97 -7.96
C LEU A 167 11.19 -12.39 -8.39
N ARG A 168 10.37 -13.02 -9.25
CA ARG A 168 10.62 -14.37 -9.78
C ARG A 168 11.90 -14.44 -10.61
N ASN A 169 12.08 -13.53 -11.56
CA ASN A 169 13.23 -13.57 -12.48
C ASN A 169 14.54 -13.24 -11.78
N ARG A 170 14.50 -12.49 -10.66
CA ARG A 170 15.65 -12.19 -9.82
C ARG A 170 15.85 -13.19 -8.67
N ARG A 171 14.97 -14.20 -8.55
CA ARG A 171 14.97 -15.18 -7.46
C ARG A 171 15.00 -14.51 -6.08
N ILE A 172 14.19 -13.46 -5.92
CA ILE A 172 14.03 -12.75 -4.66
C ILE A 172 12.92 -13.41 -3.86
N ASP A 173 13.30 -14.00 -2.73
CA ASP A 173 12.34 -14.57 -1.78
C ASP A 173 11.45 -13.47 -1.21
N HIS A 174 10.16 -13.76 -1.11
CA HIS A 174 9.17 -12.86 -0.56
C HIS A 174 8.04 -13.62 0.12
N ASP A 175 7.48 -13.00 1.15
CA ASP A 175 6.26 -13.45 1.79
C ASP A 175 5.04 -12.78 1.13
N TRP A 176 4.05 -13.58 0.77
CA TRP A 176 2.80 -13.07 0.23
C TRP A 176 1.79 -12.91 1.37
N LEU A 177 1.42 -11.66 1.63
CA LEU A 177 0.42 -11.29 2.62
C LEU A 177 -0.89 -10.92 1.92
N VAL A 178 -2.02 -11.44 2.42
CA VAL A 178 -3.36 -11.14 1.90
C VAL A 178 -4.18 -10.41 2.96
N PHE A 179 -4.74 -9.26 2.60
CA PHE A 179 -5.54 -8.43 3.50
C PHE A 179 -6.64 -9.23 4.21
N GLU A 180 -7.42 -10.02 3.48
CA GLU A 180 -8.51 -10.81 4.05
C GLU A 180 -8.03 -11.83 5.08
N GLU A 181 -6.82 -12.39 4.91
CA GLU A 181 -6.27 -13.34 5.88
C GLU A 181 -5.83 -12.63 7.15
N ILE A 182 -5.17 -11.46 7.02
CA ILE A 182 -4.68 -10.70 8.18
C ILE A 182 -5.81 -10.09 9.01
N TYR A 183 -6.82 -9.52 8.34
CA TYR A 183 -7.80 -8.65 9.00
C TYR A 183 -9.20 -9.27 9.12
N LYS A 184 -9.47 -10.38 8.41
CA LYS A 184 -10.79 -11.03 8.36
C LYS A 184 -10.71 -12.55 8.42
N GLY A 185 -9.53 -13.11 8.65
CA GLY A 185 -9.31 -14.55 8.70
C GLY A 185 -9.68 -15.16 10.05
N GLU A 186 -9.55 -16.47 10.13
CA GLU A 186 -9.71 -17.22 11.39
C GLU A 186 -8.55 -16.99 12.35
N THR A 187 -7.34 -16.83 11.81
CA THR A 187 -6.14 -16.48 12.56
C THR A 187 -6.26 -15.03 13.05
N SER A 188 -5.95 -14.79 14.33
CA SER A 188 -6.01 -13.45 14.88
C SER A 188 -4.99 -12.52 14.21
N ILE A 189 -5.31 -11.22 14.16
CA ILE A 189 -4.37 -10.21 13.66
C ILE A 189 -3.07 -10.20 14.48
N GLN A 190 -3.16 -10.53 15.78
CA GLN A 190 -2.02 -10.66 16.68
C GLN A 190 -1.09 -11.81 16.27
N ASP A 191 -1.64 -12.99 15.98
CA ASP A 191 -0.84 -14.14 15.55
C ASP A 191 -0.15 -13.89 14.21
N HIS A 192 -0.85 -13.23 13.28
CA HIS A 192 -0.25 -12.77 12.03
C HIS A 192 0.92 -11.80 12.28
N ALA A 193 0.74 -10.83 13.17
CA ALA A 193 1.77 -9.85 13.53
C ALA A 193 2.98 -10.50 14.21
N ILE A 194 2.78 -11.47 15.11
CA ILE A 194 3.86 -12.24 15.74
C ILE A 194 4.67 -13.02 14.69
N ARG A 195 3.98 -13.67 13.74
CA ARG A 195 4.65 -14.40 12.65
C ARG A 195 5.48 -13.47 11.77
N ILE A 196 4.95 -12.30 11.42
CA ILE A 196 5.67 -11.28 10.63
C ILE A 196 6.88 -10.76 11.42
N ALA A 197 6.73 -10.50 12.72
CA ALA A 197 7.83 -10.08 13.59
C ALA A 197 8.97 -11.12 13.58
N ALA A 198 8.63 -12.42 13.70
CA ALA A 198 9.62 -13.49 13.65
C ALA A 198 10.38 -13.53 12.32
N GLN A 199 9.71 -13.28 11.19
CA GLN A 199 10.34 -13.17 9.86
C GLN A 199 11.29 -11.98 9.75
N LEU A 200 11.01 -10.89 10.47
CA LEU A 200 11.91 -9.74 10.61
C LEU A 200 13.05 -9.99 11.61
N GLY A 201 13.08 -11.14 12.29
CA GLY A 201 14.05 -11.45 13.34
C GLY A 201 13.78 -10.72 14.66
N VAL A 202 12.53 -10.30 14.89
CA VAL A 202 12.06 -9.63 16.11
C VAL A 202 11.17 -10.60 16.90
N GLN A 203 11.39 -10.69 18.21
CA GLN A 203 10.49 -11.43 19.09
C GLN A 203 9.47 -10.45 19.68
N VAL A 204 8.19 -10.74 19.48
CA VAL A 204 7.06 -9.97 20.02
C VAL A 204 6.18 -10.94 20.80
N GLY A 205 5.94 -10.62 22.07
CA GLY A 205 5.05 -11.40 22.93
C GLY A 205 3.58 -10.97 22.79
N PRO A 206 2.63 -11.80 23.29
CA PRO A 206 1.20 -11.48 23.24
C PRO A 206 0.84 -10.20 24.02
N ASP A 207 1.62 -9.87 25.06
CA ASP A 207 1.40 -8.69 25.92
C ASP A 207 2.10 -7.42 25.41
N ASP A 208 2.68 -7.44 24.21
CA ASP A 208 3.38 -6.28 23.66
C ASP A 208 2.37 -5.15 23.34
N GLY A 209 2.54 -3.98 23.97
CA GLY A 209 1.64 -2.84 23.75
C GLY A 209 1.56 -2.39 22.29
N ARG A 210 2.59 -2.62 21.48
CA ARG A 210 2.58 -2.32 20.03
C ARG A 210 1.65 -3.26 19.26
N LEU A 211 1.52 -4.50 19.73
CA LEU A 211 0.61 -5.50 19.18
C LEU A 211 -0.85 -5.14 19.48
N GLN A 212 -1.12 -4.69 20.71
CA GLN A 212 -2.45 -4.24 21.12
C GLN A 212 -2.92 -3.04 20.29
N ALA A 213 -2.05 -2.04 20.11
CA ALA A 213 -2.35 -0.86 19.29
C ALA A 213 -2.65 -1.22 17.82
N PHE A 214 -1.99 -2.24 17.28
CA PHE A 214 -2.25 -2.73 15.92
C PHE A 214 -3.62 -3.43 15.84
N ALA A 215 -3.95 -4.25 16.83
CA ALA A 215 -5.21 -5.00 16.87
C ALA A 215 -6.45 -4.11 17.11
N SER A 216 -6.30 -3.00 17.84
CA SER A 216 -7.40 -2.09 18.17
C SER A 216 -7.69 -1.03 17.11
N GLY A 217 -6.98 -1.03 15.98
CA GLY A 217 -7.09 0.01 14.97
C GLY A 217 -8.48 0.10 14.33
N GLU A 218 -9.13 1.27 14.41
CA GLU A 218 -10.44 1.49 13.79
C GLU A 218 -10.36 1.70 12.26
N GLY A 219 -11.35 1.16 11.55
CA GLY A 219 -11.52 1.36 10.11
C GLY A 219 -12.19 2.69 9.77
N GLN A 220 -11.97 3.18 8.55
CA GLN A 220 -12.52 4.47 8.04
C GLN A 220 -14.05 4.47 7.82
N ASN A 221 -14.73 3.32 7.89
CA ASN A 221 -16.14 3.14 7.55
C ASN A 221 -16.58 3.83 6.25
N SER A 222 -15.80 3.66 5.18
CA SER A 222 -15.99 4.39 3.91
C SER A 222 -17.35 4.15 3.24
N GLY A 223 -18.02 3.03 3.51
CA GLY A 223 -19.36 2.76 2.93
C GLY A 223 -20.40 3.82 3.30
N ALA A 224 -20.22 4.52 4.41
CA ALA A 224 -21.18 5.50 4.90
C ALA A 224 -21.16 6.85 4.13
N ILE A 225 -20.27 7.05 3.17
CA ILE A 225 -20.23 8.24 2.30
C ILE A 225 -20.59 7.91 0.84
N GLU A 226 -20.81 6.64 0.52
CA GLU A 226 -20.94 6.17 -0.85
C GLU A 226 -22.06 6.83 -1.64
N GLY A 227 -23.25 6.95 -1.04
CA GLY A 227 -24.42 7.58 -1.66
C GLY A 227 -24.24 9.07 -1.97
N PHE A 228 -23.15 9.69 -1.53
CA PHE A 228 -22.82 11.09 -1.78
C PHE A 228 -21.78 11.27 -2.89
N VAL A 229 -21.26 10.19 -3.48
CA VAL A 229 -20.26 10.23 -4.55
C VAL A 229 -20.94 9.99 -5.91
N PRO A 230 -20.97 11.00 -6.81
CA PRO A 230 -21.58 10.85 -8.13
C PRO A 230 -20.89 9.78 -8.98
N GLY A 231 -21.67 8.94 -9.67
CA GLY A 231 -21.17 7.86 -10.53
C GLY A 231 -20.72 6.60 -9.81
N MET A 232 -20.80 6.59 -8.47
CA MET A 232 -20.38 5.44 -7.66
C MET A 232 -21.25 4.19 -7.85
N PRO A 233 -22.59 4.27 -7.97
CA PRO A 233 -23.42 3.09 -8.25
C PRO A 233 -23.05 2.40 -9.57
N ASP A 234 -22.86 3.15 -10.64
CA ASP A 234 -22.48 2.61 -11.96
C ASP A 234 -21.09 1.97 -11.92
N LEU A 235 -20.15 2.60 -11.21
CA LEU A 235 -18.83 2.05 -10.98
C LEU A 235 -18.91 0.71 -10.23
N MET A 236 -19.75 0.63 -9.18
CA MET A 236 -19.89 -0.59 -8.38
C MET A 236 -20.49 -1.74 -9.17
N ASN A 237 -21.55 -1.50 -9.93
CA ASN A 237 -22.13 -2.51 -10.82
C ASN A 237 -21.07 -3.07 -11.77
N MET A 238 -20.27 -2.20 -12.40
CA MET A 238 -19.20 -2.63 -13.29
C MET A 238 -18.09 -3.44 -12.58
N LEU A 239 -17.72 -3.06 -11.36
CA LEU A 239 -16.70 -3.78 -10.59
C LEU A 239 -17.18 -5.16 -10.15
N GLU A 240 -18.46 -5.32 -9.83
CA GLU A 240 -19.06 -6.60 -9.46
C GLU A 240 -19.13 -7.56 -10.65
N ASP A 241 -19.51 -7.06 -11.83
CA ASP A 241 -19.53 -7.84 -13.08
C ASP A 241 -18.15 -8.39 -13.45
N LEU A 242 -17.07 -7.64 -13.19
CA LEU A 242 -15.69 -8.06 -13.47
C LEU A 242 -15.15 -9.12 -12.52
N VAL A 243 -15.75 -9.31 -11.34
CA VAL A 243 -15.32 -10.32 -10.36
C VAL A 243 -16.07 -11.65 -10.57
N LEU A 244 -17.23 -11.61 -11.23
CA LEU A 244 -18.05 -12.79 -11.53
C LEU A 244 -17.79 -13.39 -12.92
N ALA A 245 -17.04 -12.69 -13.78
CA ALA A 245 -16.60 -13.14 -15.11
C ALA A 245 -15.23 -13.81 -15.07
#